data_AF-A0A6G3TU75-F1
#
_entry.id   AF-A0A6G3TU75-F1
#
_cell.length_a   1.000
_cell.length_b   1.000
_cell.length_c   1.000
_cell.angle_alpha   90.00
_cell.angle_beta   90.00
_cell.angle_gamma   90.00
#
_symmetry.space_group_name_H-M   'P 1'
#
loop_
_entity.id
_entity.type
_entity.pdbx_description
1 polymer ?
#
loop_
_entity_poly.entity_id
_entity_poly.type
_entity_poly.pdbx_seq_one_letter_code
_entity_poly.pdbx_strand_id
1 'polypeptide(L)'
;RYAALDAAAERHGATAVLLGHTRDDQAETVLLGLARGSGIRSLSGMAAVSGADGRYRRPFLQLDRQTARRACMVQSLPVWDDPHNADPAFTRSRLRHEGLPALEKALGKGVVEALARTAQLSRDDADALDAWASRAEDG
;
A
#
# COMPACT_ATOMS: atom_id res chain seq x y z
N ARG A 1 5.39 15.05 -0.70
CA ARG A 1 5.04 14.30 0.53
C ARG A 1 6.25 13.60 1.13
N TYR A 2 6.90 12.64 0.46
CA TYR A 2 8.04 11.90 1.02
C TYR A 2 9.22 12.78 1.44
N ALA A 3 9.65 13.75 0.61
CA ALA A 3 10.71 14.69 1.00
C ALA A 3 10.41 15.46 2.31
N ALA A 4 9.15 15.81 2.57
CA ALA A 4 8.75 16.46 3.83
C ALA A 4 8.78 15.48 5.02
N LEU A 5 8.48 14.20 4.79
CA LEU A 5 8.62 13.15 5.81
C LEU A 5 10.09 12.87 6.12
N ASP A 6 10.95 12.85 5.10
CA ASP A 6 12.40 12.67 5.28
C ASP A 6 13.01 13.82 6.08
N ALA A 7 12.71 15.06 5.69
CA ALA A 7 13.18 16.24 6.42
C ALA A 7 12.67 16.28 7.88
N ALA A 8 11.43 15.84 8.12
CA ALA A 8 10.91 15.71 9.47
C ALA A 8 11.63 14.61 10.26
N ALA A 9 11.86 13.44 9.67
CA ALA A 9 12.57 12.35 10.30
C ALA A 9 14.01 12.75 10.67
N GLU A 10 14.72 13.45 9.77
CA GLU A 10 16.06 13.99 10.04
C GLU A 10 16.06 14.99 11.18
N ARG A 11 15.15 15.99 11.13
CA ARG A 11 15.04 17.02 12.18
C ARG A 11 14.78 16.43 13.56
N HIS A 12 14.05 15.31 13.64
CA HIS A 12 13.70 14.65 14.90
C HIS A 12 14.59 13.45 15.25
N GLY A 13 15.62 13.14 14.45
CA GLY A 13 16.48 11.97 14.66
C GLY A 13 15.72 10.64 14.62
N ALA A 14 14.62 10.56 13.88
CA ALA A 14 13.73 9.41 13.86
C ALA A 14 14.34 8.26 13.03
N THR A 15 14.41 7.07 13.63
CA THR A 15 14.88 5.85 12.95
C THR A 15 13.89 5.34 11.89
N ALA A 16 12.60 5.66 12.04
CA ALA A 16 11.56 5.21 11.12
C ALA A 16 10.37 6.18 11.06
N VAL A 17 9.67 6.13 9.93
CA VAL A 17 8.39 6.80 9.66
C VAL A 17 7.33 5.73 9.47
N LEU A 18 6.33 5.71 10.37
CA LEU A 18 5.20 4.79 10.29
C LEU A 18 4.12 5.38 9.40
N LEU A 19 3.76 4.65 8.34
CA LEU A 19 2.73 5.05 7.38
C LEU A 19 1.48 4.20 7.59
N GLY A 20 0.33 4.86 7.73
CA GLY A 20 -0.97 4.22 7.98
C GLY A 20 -1.61 3.59 6.74
N HIS A 21 -0.83 2.97 5.85
CA HIS A 21 -1.37 2.27 4.69
C HIS A 21 -2.02 0.95 5.10
N THR A 22 -3.19 0.65 4.53
CA THR A 22 -3.99 -0.54 4.80
C THR A 22 -4.02 -1.52 3.63
N ARG A 23 -4.67 -2.67 3.82
CA ARG A 23 -4.92 -3.67 2.77
C ARG A 23 -5.71 -3.09 1.59
N ASP A 24 -6.64 -2.18 1.84
CA ASP A 24 -7.36 -1.44 0.80
C ASP A 24 -6.41 -0.62 -0.07
N ASP A 25 -5.44 0.07 0.53
CA ASP A 25 -4.45 0.87 -0.22
C ASP A 25 -3.52 -0.02 -1.07
N GLN A 26 -3.30 -1.27 -0.64
CA GLN A 26 -2.62 -2.28 -1.48
C GLN A 26 -3.44 -2.62 -2.71
N ALA A 27 -4.71 -2.95 -2.54
CA ALA A 27 -5.60 -3.26 -3.65
C ALA A 27 -5.69 -2.10 -4.65
N GLU A 28 -5.83 -0.86 -4.15
CA GLU A 28 -5.76 0.36 -4.97
C GLU A 28 -4.43 0.43 -5.76
N THR A 29 -3.30 0.13 -5.12
CA THR A 29 -1.98 0.19 -5.75
C THR A 29 -1.80 -0.88 -6.83
N VAL A 30 -2.29 -2.11 -6.59
CA VAL A 30 -2.26 -3.20 -7.59
C VAL A 30 -3.08 -2.84 -8.81
N LEU A 31 -4.30 -2.32 -8.63
CA LEU A 31 -5.15 -1.91 -9.75
C LEU A 31 -4.53 -0.76 -10.56
N LEU A 32 -3.90 0.21 -9.89
CA LEU A 32 -3.13 1.27 -10.56
C LEU A 32 -1.89 0.74 -11.28
N GLY A 33 -1.27 -0.32 -10.77
CA GLY A 33 -0.16 -1.02 -11.42
C GLY A 33 -0.62 -1.71 -12.70
N LEU A 34 -1.69 -2.51 -12.60
CA LEU A 34 -2.33 -3.19 -13.73
C LEU A 34 -2.69 -2.23 -14.86
N ALA A 35 -3.33 -1.09 -14.53
CA ALA A 35 -3.76 -0.10 -15.52
C ALA A 35 -2.61 0.58 -16.28
N ARG A 36 -1.37 0.55 -15.77
CA ARG A 36 -0.20 1.21 -16.37
C ARG A 36 0.71 0.27 -17.16
N GLY A 37 0.28 -0.98 -17.36
CA GLY A 37 1.11 -2.04 -17.93
C GLY A 37 1.77 -2.84 -16.81
N SER A 38 1.52 -4.16 -16.79
CA SER A 38 1.86 -5.02 -15.67
C SER A 38 3.12 -5.85 -15.92
N GLY A 39 4.19 -5.49 -15.22
CA GLY A 39 5.27 -6.42 -14.87
C GLY A 39 5.09 -6.91 -13.44
N ILE A 40 5.74 -8.02 -13.07
CA ILE A 40 5.60 -8.62 -11.72
C ILE A 40 5.84 -7.59 -10.61
N ARG A 41 6.83 -6.69 -10.79
CA ARG A 41 7.11 -5.57 -9.87
C ARG A 41 5.97 -4.57 -9.71
N SER A 42 5.23 -4.28 -10.77
CA SER A 42 4.08 -3.36 -10.69
C SER A 42 2.90 -3.98 -9.93
N LEU A 43 2.82 -5.31 -9.90
CA LEU A 43 1.82 -6.05 -9.15
C LEU A 43 2.23 -6.24 -7.69
N SER A 44 3.52 -6.21 -7.36
CA SER A 44 4.03 -6.38 -5.99
C SER A 44 3.49 -5.36 -4.96
N GLY A 45 2.78 -4.32 -5.40
CA GLY A 45 2.16 -3.34 -4.52
C GLY A 45 3.17 -2.55 -3.69
N MET A 46 2.79 -2.19 -2.46
CA MET A 46 3.68 -1.55 -1.49
C MET A 46 4.45 -2.60 -0.67
N ALA A 47 5.71 -2.32 -0.32
CA ALA A 47 6.46 -3.15 0.60
C ALA A 47 6.11 -2.80 2.06
N ALA A 48 6.20 -3.77 2.98
CA ALA A 48 6.02 -3.51 4.41
C ALA A 48 7.11 -2.55 4.96
N VAL A 49 8.33 -2.67 4.41
CA VAL A 49 9.50 -1.83 4.71
C VAL A 49 10.06 -1.31 3.38
N SER A 50 10.37 -0.02 3.30
CA SER A 50 10.90 0.60 2.07
C SER A 50 11.71 1.88 2.35
N GLY A 51 12.39 2.40 1.34
CA GLY A 51 13.23 3.59 1.43
C GLY A 51 14.62 3.27 1.98
N ALA A 52 15.50 4.28 1.98
CA ALA A 52 16.87 4.14 2.50
C ALA A 52 16.83 3.60 3.94
N ASP A 53 17.65 2.58 4.20
CA ASP A 53 17.77 1.91 5.51
C ASP A 53 16.44 1.42 6.11
N GLY A 54 15.43 1.18 5.28
CA GLY A 54 14.10 0.75 5.74
C GLY A 54 13.33 1.82 6.52
N ARG A 55 13.59 3.10 6.21
CA ARG A 55 12.98 4.27 6.87
C ARG A 55 11.46 4.24 6.92
N TYR A 56 10.79 3.78 5.88
CA TYR A 56 9.33 3.74 5.83
C TYR A 56 8.79 2.38 6.21
N ARG A 57 7.90 2.32 7.21
CA ARG A 57 7.28 1.07 7.68
C ARG A 57 5.76 1.19 7.65
N ARG A 58 5.08 0.12 7.20
CA ARG A 58 3.61 0.08 7.00
C ARG A 58 2.99 -1.03 7.87
N PRO A 59 2.82 -0.82 9.18
CA PRO A 59 2.38 -1.86 10.10
C PRO A 59 0.93 -2.34 9.84
N PHE A 60 0.11 -1.54 9.17
CA PHE A 60 -1.31 -1.83 8.95
C PHE A 60 -1.62 -2.45 7.60
N LEU A 61 -0.61 -2.84 6.83
CA LEU A 61 -0.77 -3.31 5.46
C LEU A 61 -1.64 -4.57 5.32
N GLN A 62 -1.80 -5.34 6.41
CA GLN A 62 -2.62 -6.54 6.49
C GLN A 62 -4.03 -6.28 7.06
N LEU A 63 -4.27 -5.10 7.63
CA LEU A 63 -5.54 -4.69 8.19
C LEU A 63 -6.37 -3.98 7.13
N ASP A 64 -7.69 -4.15 7.16
CA ASP A 64 -8.58 -3.30 6.38
C ASP A 64 -8.76 -1.92 7.04
N ARG A 65 -9.17 -0.95 6.22
CA ARG A 65 -9.42 0.44 6.63
C ARG A 65 -10.50 0.54 7.70
N GLN A 66 -11.52 -0.31 7.65
CA GLN A 66 -12.61 -0.31 8.63
C GLN A 66 -12.10 -0.71 10.03
N THR A 67 -11.18 -1.66 10.10
CA THR A 67 -10.56 -2.11 11.34
C THR A 67 -9.69 -1.01 11.95
N ALA A 68 -8.89 -0.31 11.15
CA ALA A 68 -8.14 0.85 11.61
C ALA A 68 -9.07 1.95 12.16
N ARG A 69 -10.17 2.27 11.46
CA ARG A 69 -11.16 3.26 11.92
C ARG A 69 -11.84 2.83 13.21
N ARG A 70 -12.27 1.56 13.32
CA ARG A 70 -12.88 1.01 14.55
C ARG A 70 -11.92 1.10 15.74
N ALA A 71 -10.62 0.83 15.53
CA ALA A 71 -9.63 0.95 16.59
C ALA A 71 -9.53 2.39 17.11
N CYS A 72 -9.54 3.40 16.23
CA CYS A 72 -9.59 4.80 16.64
C CYS A 72 -10.87 5.14 17.41
N MET A 73 -12.03 4.67 16.94
CA MET A 73 -13.32 4.91 17.60
C MET A 73 -13.36 4.32 19.01
N VAL A 74 -12.94 3.06 19.18
CA VAL A 74 -12.91 2.37 20.49
C VAL A 74 -11.97 3.08 21.46
N GLN A 75 -10.87 3.65 20.96
CA GLN A 75 -9.90 4.39 21.75
C GLN A 75 -10.24 5.88 21.91
N SER A 76 -11.39 6.33 21.40
CA SER A 76 -11.80 7.75 21.40
C SER A 76 -10.73 8.69 20.80
N LEU A 77 -9.97 8.21 19.82
CA LEU A 77 -8.96 9.01 19.14
C LEU A 77 -9.64 9.91 18.09
N PRO A 78 -9.36 11.23 18.09
CA PRO A 78 -9.86 12.11 17.04
C PRO A 78 -9.24 11.72 15.70
N VAL A 79 -10.09 11.46 14.71
CA VAL A 79 -9.67 11.16 13.34
C VAL A 79 -9.91 12.39 12.48
N TRP A 80 -8.87 12.86 11.80
CA TRP A 80 -9.00 13.89 10.79
C TRP A 80 -9.28 13.25 9.42
N ASP A 81 -10.43 13.58 8.84
CA ASP A 81 -10.79 13.20 7.49
C ASP A 81 -10.33 14.28 6.50
N ASP A 82 -9.16 14.07 5.89
CA ASP A 82 -8.64 14.96 4.84
C ASP A 82 -9.63 15.03 3.66
N PRO A 83 -10.12 16.22 3.26
CA PRO A 83 -11.05 16.38 2.14
C PRO A 83 -10.56 15.76 0.82
N HIS A 84 -9.25 15.72 0.58
CA HIS A 84 -8.67 15.13 -0.64
C HIS A 84 -8.94 13.63 -0.75
N ASN A 85 -9.25 12.94 0.36
CA ASN A 85 -9.59 11.51 0.36
C ASN A 85 -10.93 11.20 -0.31
N ALA A 86 -11.80 12.20 -0.49
CA ALA A 86 -13.09 12.07 -1.15
C ALA A 86 -13.14 12.82 -2.49
N ASP A 87 -12.10 13.58 -2.84
CA ASP A 87 -12.09 14.37 -4.07
C ASP A 87 -11.93 13.47 -5.31
N PRO A 88 -12.93 13.40 -6.21
CA PRO A 88 -12.91 12.54 -7.38
C PRO A 88 -11.89 12.99 -8.43
N ALA A 89 -11.25 14.16 -8.31
CA ALA A 89 -10.14 14.55 -9.16
C ALA A 89 -8.95 13.58 -9.04
N PHE A 90 -8.76 12.96 -7.87
CA PHE A 90 -7.67 12.02 -7.63
C PHE A 90 -8.03 10.58 -8.02
N THR A 91 -7.20 9.94 -8.84
CA THR A 91 -7.43 8.56 -9.31
C THR A 91 -7.60 7.55 -8.17
N ARG A 92 -6.85 7.70 -7.06
CA ARG A 92 -6.99 6.85 -5.88
C ARG A 92 -8.36 7.00 -5.21
N SER A 93 -8.88 8.24 -5.14
CA SER A 93 -10.21 8.50 -4.60
C SER A 93 -11.28 7.79 -5.44
N ARG A 94 -11.21 7.91 -6.78
CA ARG A 94 -12.13 7.19 -7.69
C ARG A 94 -12.03 5.67 -7.55
N LEU A 95 -10.81 5.11 -7.49
CA LEU A 95 -10.64 3.67 -7.27
C LEU A 95 -11.24 3.21 -5.94
N ARG A 96 -11.09 4.01 -4.89
CA ARG A 96 -11.61 3.70 -3.57
C ARG A 96 -13.13 3.71 -3.51
N HIS A 97 -13.76 4.75 -4.07
CA HIS A 97 -15.19 4.99 -3.91
C HIS A 97 -16.04 4.38 -5.03
N GLU A 98 -15.45 4.11 -6.20
CA GLU A 98 -16.17 3.59 -7.36
C GLU A 98 -15.58 2.25 -7.84
N GLY A 99 -14.26 2.18 -8.03
CA GLY A 99 -13.60 1.03 -8.63
C GLY A 99 -13.67 -0.26 -7.81
N LEU A 100 -13.18 -0.22 -6.57
CA LEU A 100 -13.21 -1.37 -5.66
C LEU A 100 -14.65 -1.81 -5.34
N PRO A 101 -15.60 -0.91 -5.01
CA PRO A 101 -17.00 -1.30 -4.84
C PRO A 101 -17.63 -1.93 -6.09
N ALA A 102 -17.32 -1.43 -7.29
CA ALA A 102 -17.81 -2.04 -8.53
C ALA A 102 -17.26 -3.46 -8.75
N LEU A 103 -15.97 -3.67 -8.46
CA LEU A 103 -15.35 -4.99 -8.54
C LEU A 103 -15.94 -5.96 -7.51
N GLU A 104 -16.12 -5.54 -6.26
CA GLU A 104 -16.77 -6.37 -5.24
C GLU A 104 -18.22 -6.70 -5.61
N LYS A 105 -18.96 -5.76 -6.18
CA LYS A 105 -20.32 -6.00 -6.67
C LYS A 105 -20.37 -7.03 -7.78
N ALA A 106 -19.40 -7.02 -8.69
CA ALA A 106 -19.35 -7.91 -9.85
C ALA A 106 -18.82 -9.31 -9.52
N LEU A 107 -17.79 -9.40 -8.67
CA LEU A 107 -17.04 -10.64 -8.42
C LEU A 107 -17.34 -11.26 -7.04
N GLY A 108 -18.03 -10.54 -6.18
CA GLY A 108 -18.31 -10.94 -4.81
C GLY A 108 -17.31 -10.37 -3.80
N LYS A 109 -17.54 -10.69 -2.52
CA LYS A 109 -16.68 -10.26 -1.40
C LYS A 109 -15.30 -10.92 -1.51
N GLY A 110 -14.27 -10.24 -1.03
CA GLY A 110 -12.92 -10.80 -0.95
C GLY A 110 -11.95 -10.29 -2.01
N VAL A 111 -12.39 -9.40 -2.91
CA VAL A 111 -11.54 -8.88 -3.99
C VAL A 111 -10.34 -8.09 -3.44
N VAL A 112 -10.55 -7.28 -2.41
CA VAL A 112 -9.47 -6.51 -1.77
C VAL A 112 -8.40 -7.44 -1.18
N GLU A 113 -8.82 -8.50 -0.49
CA GLU A 113 -7.94 -9.53 0.08
C GLU A 113 -7.20 -10.30 -1.01
N ALA A 114 -7.90 -10.65 -2.10
CA ALA A 114 -7.30 -11.35 -3.23
C ALA A 114 -6.22 -10.48 -3.89
N LEU A 115 -6.51 -9.20 -4.17
CA LEU A 115 -5.54 -8.27 -4.76
C LEU A 115 -4.33 -8.04 -3.85
N ALA A 116 -4.54 -7.86 -2.55
CA ALA A 116 -3.44 -7.72 -1.60
C ALA A 116 -2.56 -8.98 -1.52
N ARG A 117 -3.17 -10.18 -1.63
CA ARG A 117 -2.44 -11.44 -1.69
C ARG A 117 -1.65 -11.58 -2.98
N THR A 118 -2.23 -11.20 -4.13
CA THR A 118 -1.52 -11.12 -5.40
C THR A 118 -0.32 -10.20 -5.31
N ALA A 119 -0.42 -9.07 -4.60
CA ALA A 119 0.72 -8.20 -4.36
C ALA A 119 1.84 -8.87 -3.57
N GLN A 120 1.49 -9.60 -2.51
CA GLN A 120 2.49 -10.31 -1.72
C GLN A 120 3.20 -11.39 -2.57
N LEU A 121 2.43 -12.25 -3.26
CA LEU A 121 3.00 -13.30 -4.11
C LEU A 121 3.89 -12.72 -5.22
N SER A 122 3.41 -11.66 -5.89
CA SER A 122 4.18 -10.99 -6.94
C SER A 122 5.45 -10.32 -6.40
N ARG A 123 5.48 -9.96 -5.12
CA ARG A 123 6.69 -9.45 -4.47
C ARG A 123 7.68 -10.58 -4.21
N ASP A 124 7.22 -11.65 -3.58
CA ASP A 124 8.05 -12.81 -3.25
C ASP A 124 8.69 -13.38 -4.52
N ASP A 125 7.93 -13.47 -5.62
CA ASP A 125 8.42 -13.90 -6.93
C ASP A 125 9.46 -12.93 -7.50
N ALA A 126 9.21 -11.61 -7.43
CA ALA A 126 10.15 -10.60 -7.94
C ALA A 126 11.47 -10.60 -7.17
N ASP A 127 11.40 -10.72 -5.84
CA ASP A 127 12.57 -10.75 -4.97
C ASP A 127 13.40 -12.04 -5.20
N ALA A 128 12.74 -13.18 -5.44
CA ALA A 128 13.41 -14.42 -5.80
C ALA A 128 14.13 -14.33 -7.15
N LEU A 129 13.47 -13.75 -8.16
CA LEU A 129 14.06 -13.55 -9.49
C LEU A 129 15.30 -12.64 -9.42
N ASP A 130 15.25 -11.57 -8.62
CA ASP A 130 16.40 -10.68 -8.42
C ASP A 130 17.57 -11.39 -7.74
N ALA A 131 17.29 -12.19 -6.72
CA ALA A 131 18.31 -12.96 -6.02
C ALA A 131 18.97 -13.99 -6.96
N TRP A 132 18.20 -14.64 -7.84
CA TRP A 132 18.74 -15.57 -8.82
C TRP A 132 19.57 -14.86 -9.91
N ALA A 133 19.11 -13.72 -10.39
CA ALA A 133 19.84 -12.92 -11.38
C ALA A 133 21.21 -12.48 -10.83
N SER A 134 21.25 -11.92 -9.62
CA SER A 134 22.51 -11.52 -8.97
C SER A 134 23.49 -12.69 -8.84
N ARG A 135 23.00 -13.87 -8.42
CA ARG A 135 23.85 -15.07 -8.28
C ARG A 135 24.39 -15.59 -9.61
N ALA A 136 23.69 -15.36 -10.72
CA ALA A 136 24.13 -15.79 -12.04
C ALA A 136 25.14 -14.81 -12.65
N GLU A 137 25.14 -13.55 -12.24
CA GLU A 137 26.14 -12.54 -12.65
C GLU A 137 27.46 -12.69 -11.88
N ASP A 138 27.41 -13.19 -10.64
CA ASP A 138 28.57 -13.40 -9.77
C ASP A 138 29.36 -14.71 -10.04
N GLY A 139 28.86 -15.59 -10.92
CA GLY A 139 29.44 -16.92 -11.21
C GLY A 139 29.92 -17.09 -12.64
#